data_AF-A0A7M7RDQ3-F1
#
_entry.id   AF-A0A7M7RDQ3-F1
#
_cell.length_a   1.000
_cell.length_b   1.000
_cell.length_c   1.000
_cell.angle_alpha   90.00
_cell.angle_beta   90.00
_cell.angle_gamma   90.00
#
_symmetry.space_group_name_H-M   'P 1'
#
loop_
_entity.id
_entity.type
_entity.pdbx_description
1 polymer ?
#
loop_
_entity_poly.entity_id
_entity_poly.type
_entity_poly.pdbx_seq_one_letter_code
_entity_poly.pdbx_strand_id
1 'polypeptide(L)'
;MSYHPKSLIERLRDSLERNRLQEPYEEAEHAIAGECKDMCPLKEQKERERQRRLHFLEIVAGTERDRCPKVDHSLAIKEYSRPAAGKEEANPSDLRPPHVLLKVVNHIVQNVLTRNDLPWFKVYNFAFDRLRAVRQDLVIQRASGFECALILEQCVRFHIYSAYKLCAAPLSEFVPKINSDHTSECLKRLLYIYQLQRQEEDGECDETQRDAQIQMESCHVIFSLGSFNALFHVLSLPKYIRFSPRLINAVALTKAFWEGNFIRVKKLAARLSAIEMCCLHTHLQHIRSQALMTMNTAFSSRNLLFPSRVITDWLMFDEVEEAEDFCHHFGLDVKDGKVAFSKSCSLQDYKLPPKRPWCTYVNCQLEALTIPDIIEGAVR
;
A
#
# COMPACT_ATOMS: atom_id res chain seq x y z
N MET A 1 -16.91 -19.72 34.69
CA MET A 1 -17.35 -18.98 33.49
C MET A 1 -16.99 -19.82 32.28
N SER A 2 -17.96 -20.48 31.64
CA SER A 2 -17.70 -21.29 30.45
C SER A 2 -17.44 -20.38 29.25
N TYR A 3 -16.24 -20.46 28.69
CA TYR A 3 -15.91 -19.79 27.44
C TYR A 3 -16.50 -20.62 26.30
N HIS A 4 -17.69 -20.24 25.80
CA HIS A 4 -18.24 -20.83 24.59
C HIS A 4 -17.62 -20.14 23.37
N PRO A 5 -16.86 -20.85 22.52
CA PRO A 5 -16.30 -20.25 21.31
C PRO A 5 -17.42 -19.83 20.35
N LYS A 6 -17.38 -18.57 19.90
CA LYS A 6 -18.33 -18.02 18.92
C LYS A 6 -18.47 -18.94 17.71
N SER A 7 -19.70 -19.14 17.26
CA SER A 7 -19.99 -19.90 16.04
C SER A 7 -19.28 -19.28 14.84
N LEU A 8 -19.06 -20.06 13.78
CA LEU A 8 -18.47 -19.55 12.53
C LEU A 8 -19.30 -18.39 11.96
N ILE A 9 -20.63 -18.47 12.09
CA ILE A 9 -21.58 -17.45 11.62
C ILE A 9 -21.43 -16.15 12.41
N GLU A 10 -21.32 -16.23 13.74
CA GLU A 10 -21.08 -15.03 14.57
C GLU A 10 -19.71 -14.41 14.29
N ARG A 11 -18.67 -15.22 14.09
CA ARG A 11 -17.34 -14.72 13.70
C ARG A 11 -17.35 -14.04 12.33
N LEU A 12 -18.12 -14.57 11.38
CA LEU A 12 -18.33 -13.96 10.08
C LEU A 12 -19.15 -12.66 10.21
N ARG A 13 -20.21 -12.63 11.01
CA ARG A 13 -21.01 -11.42 11.25
C ARG A 13 -20.19 -10.32 11.93
N ASP A 14 -19.45 -10.64 12.98
CA ASP A 14 -18.54 -9.72 13.66
C ASP A 14 -17.42 -9.22 12.73
N SER A 15 -16.95 -10.08 11.82
CA SER A 15 -15.98 -9.69 10.78
C SER A 15 -16.60 -8.73 9.77
N LEU A 16 -17.85 -8.97 9.35
CA LEU A 16 -18.58 -8.13 8.41
C LEU A 16 -18.94 -6.78 9.03
N GLU A 17 -19.35 -6.74 10.30
CA GLU A 17 -19.63 -5.50 11.02
C GLU A 17 -18.36 -4.67 11.22
N ARG A 18 -17.24 -5.28 11.61
CA ARG A 18 -15.93 -4.61 11.73
C ARG A 18 -15.36 -4.09 10.41
N ASN A 19 -15.84 -4.62 9.27
CA ASN A 19 -15.40 -4.20 7.94
C ASN A 19 -16.47 -3.41 7.17
N ARG A 20 -17.57 -3.02 7.82
CA ARG A 20 -18.53 -2.11 7.22
C ARG A 20 -17.84 -0.77 7.01
N LEU A 21 -17.92 -0.23 5.79
CA LEU A 21 -17.52 1.15 5.51
C LEU A 21 -18.53 2.05 6.22
N GLN A 22 -18.13 2.60 7.37
CA GLN A 22 -18.93 3.52 8.18
C GLN A 22 -18.18 4.85 8.32
N GLU A 23 -18.92 5.91 8.63
CA GLU A 23 -18.30 7.13 9.14
C GLU A 23 -17.50 6.80 10.40
N PRO A 24 -16.22 7.18 10.48
CA PRO A 24 -15.42 6.92 11.68
C PRO A 24 -15.80 7.80 12.87
N TYR A 25 -16.79 8.70 12.76
CA TYR A 25 -17.05 9.79 13.70
C TYR A 25 -18.54 9.92 14.03
N GLU A 26 -18.85 10.18 15.31
CA GLU A 26 -20.20 10.51 15.77
C GLU A 26 -20.64 11.90 15.28
N GLU A 27 -21.94 12.05 14.98
CA GLU A 27 -22.61 13.27 14.53
C GLU A 27 -22.37 14.42 15.53
N ALA A 28 -21.39 15.28 15.24
CA ALA A 28 -21.22 16.57 15.92
C ALA A 28 -21.61 17.69 14.95
N GLU A 29 -22.38 18.67 15.43
CA GLU A 29 -23.16 19.63 14.62
C GLU A 29 -22.35 20.57 13.71
N HIS A 30 -21.03 20.72 13.87
CA HIS A 30 -20.24 21.66 13.04
C HIS A 30 -18.86 21.11 12.70
N ALA A 31 -18.59 20.89 11.41
CA ALA A 31 -17.25 20.57 10.91
C ALA A 31 -16.36 21.83 10.90
N ILE A 32 -15.16 21.74 11.48
CA ILE A 32 -14.19 22.84 11.47
C ILE A 32 -13.61 22.96 10.05
N ALA A 33 -13.64 24.17 9.47
CA ALA A 33 -13.00 24.44 8.19
C ALA A 33 -11.59 25.00 8.39
N GLY A 34 -10.60 24.46 7.68
CA GLY A 34 -9.23 24.96 7.73
C GLY A 34 -9.03 26.24 6.95
N GLU A 35 -8.20 27.14 7.47
CA GLU A 35 -7.92 28.47 6.91
C GLU A 35 -6.45 28.63 6.44
N CYS A 36 -5.58 27.66 6.74
CA CYS A 36 -4.17 27.72 6.38
C CYS A 36 -3.98 27.56 4.86
N LYS A 37 -3.53 28.62 4.19
CA LYS A 37 -3.30 28.65 2.74
C LYS A 37 -1.91 28.12 2.31
N ASP A 38 -1.04 27.88 3.28
CA ASP A 38 0.34 27.43 3.07
C ASP A 38 0.48 25.92 3.31
N MET A 39 1.57 25.33 2.82
CA MET A 39 1.85 23.89 3.03
C MET A 39 2.16 23.54 4.49
N CYS A 40 2.55 24.54 5.29
CA CYS A 40 2.80 24.46 6.72
C CYS A 40 2.32 25.75 7.40
N PRO A 41 1.55 25.71 8.50
CA PRO A 41 1.16 26.91 9.24
C PRO A 41 2.36 27.73 9.71
N LEU A 42 2.32 29.06 9.57
CA LEU A 42 3.43 29.95 9.96
C LEU A 42 3.85 29.79 11.43
N LYS A 43 2.89 29.50 12.31
CA LYS A 43 3.13 29.22 13.73
C LYS A 43 4.03 27.99 13.91
N GLU A 44 3.76 26.91 13.18
CA GLU A 44 4.57 25.71 13.21
C GLU A 44 5.97 25.95 12.62
N GLN A 45 6.07 26.66 11.51
CA GLN A 45 7.36 26.98 10.89
C GLN A 45 8.29 27.72 11.86
N LYS A 46 7.79 28.80 12.49
CA LYS A 46 8.54 29.55 13.51
C LYS A 46 8.93 28.70 14.71
N GLU A 47 8.04 27.80 15.13
CA GLU A 47 8.32 26.89 16.24
C GLU A 47 9.45 25.91 15.89
N ARG A 48 9.43 25.33 14.68
CA ARG A 48 10.46 24.40 14.21
C ARG A 48 11.80 25.08 13.99
N GLU A 49 11.83 26.33 13.53
CA GLU A 49 13.04 27.16 13.50
C GLU A 49 13.61 27.37 14.91
N ARG A 50 12.77 27.80 15.85
CA ARG A 50 13.18 28.06 17.25
C ARG A 50 13.71 26.81 17.94
N GLN A 51 13.04 25.68 17.73
CA GLN A 51 13.40 24.39 18.33
C GLN A 51 14.49 23.64 17.55
N ARG A 52 14.98 24.17 16.42
CA ARG A 52 15.96 23.51 15.53
C ARG A 52 15.53 22.12 15.07
N ARG A 53 14.24 21.99 14.73
CA ARG A 53 13.63 20.74 14.27
C ARG A 53 13.23 20.76 12.79
N LEU A 54 13.73 21.72 12.02
CA LEU A 54 13.51 21.74 10.57
C LEU A 54 14.13 20.49 9.94
N HIS A 55 13.38 19.83 9.07
CA HIS A 55 13.95 18.77 8.25
C HIS A 55 14.87 19.40 7.20
N PHE A 56 15.94 18.70 6.80
CA PHE A 56 16.90 19.23 5.83
C PHE A 56 16.29 19.51 4.44
N LEU A 57 15.11 18.96 4.15
CA LEU A 57 14.33 19.26 2.93
C LEU A 57 13.53 20.57 3.02
N GLU A 58 13.51 21.21 4.18
CA GLU A 58 12.70 22.39 4.48
C GLU A 58 13.58 23.60 4.84
N ILE A 59 14.91 23.46 4.73
CA ILE A 59 15.89 24.49 5.10
C ILE A 59 16.30 25.28 3.86
N VAL A 60 16.44 26.60 4.00
CA VAL A 60 17.03 27.47 2.98
C VAL A 60 18.48 27.06 2.74
N ALA A 61 18.81 26.74 1.48
CA ALA A 61 20.14 26.33 1.07
C ALA A 61 21.21 27.34 1.54
N GLY A 62 22.27 26.83 2.17
CA GLY A 62 23.36 27.64 2.72
C GLY A 62 23.19 28.03 4.19
N THR A 63 22.03 27.79 4.81
CA THR A 63 21.78 28.07 6.24
C THR A 63 21.84 26.82 7.11
N GLU A 64 22.16 25.65 6.55
CA GLU A 64 22.09 24.35 7.24
C GLU A 64 23.04 24.27 8.43
N ARG A 65 24.18 24.98 8.36
CA ARG A 65 25.20 25.03 9.41
C ARG A 65 25.05 26.22 10.35
N ASP A 66 24.07 27.09 10.11
CA ASP A 66 23.83 28.24 10.96
C ASP A 66 23.37 27.79 12.35
N ARG A 67 23.65 28.62 13.36
CA ARG A 67 23.16 28.38 14.72
C ARG A 67 21.62 28.27 14.77
N CYS A 68 20.95 28.93 13.83
CA CYS A 68 19.51 28.86 13.61
C CYS A 68 19.25 28.75 12.11
N PRO A 69 19.17 27.53 11.54
CA PRO A 69 18.82 27.33 10.14
C PRO A 69 17.48 27.99 9.81
N LYS A 70 17.37 28.53 8.59
CA LYS A 70 16.17 29.24 8.14
C LYS A 70 15.22 28.31 7.44
N VAL A 71 13.93 28.44 7.73
CA VAL A 71 12.89 27.69 7.02
C VAL A 71 12.73 28.25 5.61
N ASP A 72 12.69 27.36 4.62
CA ASP A 72 12.19 27.71 3.31
C ASP A 72 10.66 27.54 3.32
N HIS A 73 9.95 28.68 3.36
CA HIS A 73 8.50 28.73 3.40
C HIS A 73 7.84 28.00 2.21
N SER A 74 8.54 27.86 1.09
CA SER A 74 8.04 27.18 -0.11
C SER A 74 8.25 25.66 -0.07
N LEU A 75 9.08 25.15 0.85
CA LEU A 75 9.38 23.72 1.01
C LEU A 75 8.83 23.14 2.31
N ALA A 76 8.55 23.98 3.31
CA ALA A 76 8.05 23.54 4.61
C ALA A 76 6.66 22.90 4.51
N ILE A 77 6.54 21.65 4.97
CA ILE A 77 5.27 20.93 5.03
C ILE A 77 4.94 20.62 6.49
N LYS A 78 3.67 20.78 6.86
CA LYS A 78 3.15 20.47 8.21
C LYS A 78 3.56 19.06 8.66
N GLU A 79 4.15 18.95 9.85
CA GLU A 79 4.51 17.68 10.50
C GLU A 79 3.29 16.98 11.09
N TYR A 80 3.33 15.64 11.12
CA TYR A 80 2.29 14.89 11.83
C TYR A 80 2.46 15.10 13.34
N SER A 81 1.38 15.53 14.02
CA SER A 81 1.35 15.62 15.47
C SER A 81 0.41 14.56 16.04
N ARG A 82 0.89 13.75 16.99
CA ARG A 82 -0.01 12.87 17.74
C ARG A 82 -1.05 13.73 18.48
N PRO A 83 -2.36 13.39 18.42
CA PRO A 83 -3.34 13.99 19.29
C PRO A 83 -2.92 13.76 20.74
N ALA A 84 -2.73 14.82 21.53
CA ALA A 84 -2.49 14.69 22.95
C ALA A 84 -3.82 14.45 23.66
N ALA A 85 -3.85 13.60 24.68
CA ALA A 85 -5.03 13.44 25.51
C ALA A 85 -5.37 14.80 26.17
N GLY A 86 -6.60 15.28 25.98
CA GLY A 86 -7.08 16.54 26.56
C GLY A 86 -6.65 17.83 25.86
N LYS A 87 -6.28 17.80 24.57
CA LYS A 87 -5.89 19.01 23.82
C LYS A 87 -7.08 19.86 23.36
N GLU A 88 -6.85 21.18 23.42
CA GLU A 88 -7.64 22.29 22.89
C GLU A 88 -8.24 22.00 21.50
N GLU A 89 -9.45 22.51 21.25
CA GLU A 89 -10.12 22.44 19.95
C GLU A 89 -9.17 22.85 18.81
N ALA A 90 -9.24 22.13 17.68
CA ALA A 90 -8.36 22.40 16.55
C ALA A 90 -8.58 23.81 16.01
N ASN A 91 -7.52 24.62 15.99
CA ASN A 91 -7.60 25.99 15.47
C ASN A 91 -7.69 25.97 13.92
N PRO A 92 -8.69 26.63 13.30
CA PRO A 92 -8.81 26.75 11.84
C PRO A 92 -7.53 27.19 11.13
N SER A 93 -6.77 28.13 11.72
CA SER A 93 -5.51 28.64 11.14
C SER A 93 -4.37 27.62 11.14
N ASP A 94 -4.47 26.55 11.93
CA ASP A 94 -3.51 25.45 11.96
C ASP A 94 -3.92 24.31 10.99
N LEU A 95 -5.10 24.35 10.37
CA LEU A 95 -5.63 23.33 9.46
C LEU A 95 -5.60 23.81 8.01
N ARG A 96 -5.14 22.95 7.10
CA ARG A 96 -5.11 23.23 5.65
C ARG A 96 -6.39 22.71 4.99
N PRO A 97 -7.13 23.51 4.20
CA PRO A 97 -8.32 23.05 3.51
C PRO A 97 -7.99 22.06 2.37
N PRO A 98 -8.96 21.26 1.89
CA PRO A 98 -8.73 20.17 0.91
C PRO A 98 -7.94 20.56 -0.34
N HIS A 99 -8.24 21.71 -0.96
CA HIS A 99 -7.50 22.19 -2.13
C HIS A 99 -6.01 22.47 -1.84
N VAL A 100 -5.67 22.97 -0.64
CA VAL A 100 -4.28 23.17 -0.20
C VAL A 100 -3.63 21.83 0.09
N LEU A 101 -4.35 20.89 0.70
CA LEU A 101 -3.85 19.55 0.96
C LEU A 101 -3.52 18.80 -0.33
N LEU A 102 -4.34 18.92 -1.38
CA LEU A 102 -4.04 18.35 -2.69
C LEU A 102 -2.79 18.97 -3.29
N LYS A 103 -2.63 20.30 -3.20
CA LYS A 103 -1.39 20.98 -3.60
C LYS A 103 -0.16 20.45 -2.85
N VAL A 104 -0.27 20.19 -1.56
CA VAL A 104 0.81 19.61 -0.73
C VAL A 104 1.18 18.21 -1.23
N VAL A 105 0.19 17.36 -1.49
CA VAL A 105 0.44 15.99 -1.99
C VAL A 105 1.14 16.06 -3.35
N ASN A 106 0.65 16.89 -4.28
CA ASN A 106 1.28 17.07 -5.59
C ASN A 106 2.71 17.61 -5.45
N HIS A 107 2.98 18.52 -4.51
CA HIS A 107 4.35 18.98 -4.24
C HIS A 107 5.25 17.83 -3.74
N ILE A 108 4.76 16.98 -2.83
CA ILE A 108 5.49 15.80 -2.36
C ILE A 108 5.81 14.88 -3.54
N VAL A 109 4.83 14.59 -4.39
CA VAL A 109 5.01 13.69 -5.53
C VAL A 109 6.03 14.25 -6.53
N GLN A 110 5.92 15.53 -6.88
CA GLN A 110 6.71 16.14 -7.94
C GLN A 110 8.12 16.54 -7.49
N ASN A 111 8.33 16.89 -6.22
CA ASN A 111 9.59 17.50 -5.75
C ASN A 111 10.31 16.69 -4.66
N VAL A 112 9.58 15.91 -3.86
CA VAL A 112 10.16 15.11 -2.77
C VAL A 112 10.45 13.69 -3.25
N LEU A 113 9.46 13.04 -3.87
CA LEU A 113 9.59 11.66 -4.36
C LEU A 113 10.47 11.54 -5.60
N THR A 114 10.84 12.63 -6.25
CA THR A 114 11.74 12.62 -7.42
C THR A 114 13.21 12.77 -7.03
N ARG A 115 13.52 12.96 -5.74
CA ARG A 115 14.88 13.16 -5.25
C ARG A 115 15.73 11.91 -5.35
N ASN A 116 16.91 12.07 -5.95
CA ASN A 116 17.92 11.03 -6.13
C ASN A 116 19.23 11.31 -5.36
N ASP A 117 19.32 12.45 -4.66
CA ASP A 117 20.48 12.85 -3.86
C ASP A 117 20.50 12.19 -2.47
N LEU A 118 19.47 11.40 -2.14
CA LEU A 118 19.28 10.77 -0.83
C LEU A 118 18.92 9.30 -0.99
N PRO A 119 19.29 8.44 -0.01
CA PRO A 119 18.72 7.11 0.09
C PRO A 119 17.18 7.19 0.17
N TRP A 120 16.51 6.33 -0.58
CA TRP A 120 15.06 6.36 -0.73
C TRP A 120 14.30 6.24 0.59
N PHE A 121 14.81 5.49 1.58
CA PHE A 121 14.16 5.38 2.89
C PHE A 121 14.04 6.72 3.62
N LYS A 122 14.97 7.67 3.40
CA LYS A 122 14.88 9.02 3.98
C LYS A 122 13.79 9.85 3.30
N VAL A 123 13.68 9.73 1.98
CA VAL A 123 12.61 10.34 1.18
C VAL A 123 11.25 9.79 1.63
N TYR A 124 11.15 8.46 1.76
CA TYR A 124 9.97 7.78 2.29
C TYR A 124 9.59 8.29 3.69
N ASN A 125 10.54 8.35 4.63
CA ASN A 125 10.23 8.76 6.01
C ASN A 125 9.68 10.19 6.09
N PHE A 126 10.24 11.11 5.31
CA PHE A 126 9.70 12.46 5.20
C PHE A 126 8.29 12.47 4.59
N ALA A 127 8.12 11.88 3.40
CA ALA A 127 6.84 11.85 2.71
C ALA A 127 5.75 11.14 3.55
N PHE A 128 6.08 10.02 4.19
CA PHE A 128 5.19 9.25 5.05
C PHE A 128 4.65 10.09 6.21
N ASP A 129 5.52 10.84 6.90
CA ASP A 129 5.12 11.73 7.98
C ASP A 129 4.20 12.87 7.48
N ARG A 130 4.61 13.55 6.41
CA ARG A 130 3.86 14.68 5.85
C ARG A 130 2.51 14.27 5.26
N LEU A 131 2.43 13.12 4.59
CA LEU A 131 1.16 12.56 4.10
C LEU A 131 0.25 12.12 5.28
N ARG A 132 0.82 11.68 6.40
CA ARG A 132 0.04 11.43 7.61
C ARG A 132 -0.53 12.72 8.20
N ALA A 133 0.21 13.82 8.18
CA ALA A 133 -0.28 15.14 8.58
C ALA A 133 -1.39 15.64 7.64
N VAL A 134 -1.26 15.41 6.32
CA VAL A 134 -2.31 15.71 5.33
C VAL A 134 -3.60 14.95 5.67
N ARG A 135 -3.52 13.63 5.89
CA ARG A 135 -4.69 12.81 6.24
C ARG A 135 -5.28 13.20 7.60
N GLN A 136 -4.45 13.62 8.56
CA GLN A 136 -4.91 14.14 9.83
C GLN A 136 -5.75 15.41 9.66
N ASP A 137 -5.34 16.35 8.80
CA ASP A 137 -6.13 17.55 8.51
C ASP A 137 -7.47 17.19 7.85
N LEU A 138 -7.51 16.21 6.93
CA LEU A 138 -8.75 15.72 6.34
C LEU A 138 -9.70 15.14 7.40
N VAL A 139 -9.16 14.35 8.33
CA VAL A 139 -9.90 13.75 9.44
C VAL A 139 -10.49 14.80 10.36
N ILE A 140 -9.70 15.77 10.80
CA ILE A 140 -10.15 16.82 11.73
C ILE A 140 -11.28 17.66 11.10
N GLN A 141 -11.16 17.97 9.81
CA GLN A 141 -12.17 18.73 9.07
C GLN A 141 -13.36 17.88 8.60
N ARG A 142 -13.34 16.57 8.84
CA ARG A 142 -14.32 15.60 8.31
C ARG A 142 -14.51 15.72 6.79
N ALA A 143 -13.43 16.06 6.08
CA ALA A 143 -13.49 16.34 4.67
C ALA A 143 -13.84 15.10 3.82
N SER A 144 -14.59 15.32 2.75
CA SER A 144 -15.03 14.35 1.74
C SER A 144 -14.99 15.00 0.35
N GLY A 145 -15.48 14.28 -0.67
CA GLY A 145 -15.55 14.78 -2.04
C GLY A 145 -14.30 14.49 -2.89
N PHE A 146 -14.26 15.09 -4.08
CA PHE A 146 -13.33 14.75 -5.15
C PHE A 146 -11.85 14.96 -4.77
N GLU A 147 -11.50 16.10 -4.19
CA GLU A 147 -10.11 16.40 -3.79
C GLU A 147 -9.61 15.41 -2.73
N CYS A 148 -10.49 15.02 -1.80
CA CYS A 148 -10.19 14.03 -0.78
C CYS A 148 -9.94 12.64 -1.40
N ALA A 149 -10.74 12.25 -2.40
CA ALA A 149 -10.53 11.02 -3.15
C ALA A 149 -9.15 11.01 -3.83
N LEU A 150 -8.81 12.06 -4.59
CA LEU A 150 -7.50 12.20 -5.25
C LEU A 150 -6.33 12.12 -4.27
N ILE A 151 -6.42 12.81 -3.13
CA ILE A 151 -5.39 12.78 -2.08
C ILE A 151 -5.18 11.34 -1.58
N LEU A 152 -6.28 10.64 -1.28
CA LEU A 152 -6.22 9.28 -0.74
C LEU A 152 -5.77 8.26 -1.78
N GLU A 153 -6.16 8.40 -3.04
CA GLU A 153 -5.64 7.60 -4.15
C GLU A 153 -4.12 7.69 -4.22
N GLN A 154 -3.56 8.91 -4.24
CA GLN A 154 -2.12 9.12 -4.25
C GLN A 154 -1.44 8.57 -2.98
N CYS A 155 -2.07 8.71 -1.81
CA CYS A 155 -1.55 8.11 -0.58
C CYS A 155 -1.51 6.57 -0.64
N VAL A 156 -2.56 5.94 -1.18
CA VAL A 156 -2.63 4.48 -1.38
C VAL A 156 -1.52 4.03 -2.32
N ARG A 157 -1.37 4.67 -3.49
CA ARG A 157 -0.31 4.33 -4.45
C ARG A 157 1.09 4.55 -3.83
N PHE A 158 1.29 5.62 -3.06
CA PHE A 158 2.54 5.88 -2.34
C PHE A 158 2.90 4.74 -1.38
N HIS A 159 1.95 4.31 -0.55
CA HIS A 159 2.21 3.26 0.42
C HIS A 159 2.45 1.89 -0.25
N ILE A 160 1.68 1.55 -1.29
CA ILE A 160 1.88 0.30 -2.05
C ILE A 160 3.25 0.30 -2.73
N TYR A 161 3.59 1.37 -3.45
CA TYR A 161 4.88 1.50 -4.12
C TYR A 161 6.04 1.45 -3.11
N SER A 162 5.90 2.13 -1.96
CA SER A 162 6.92 2.12 -0.91
C SER A 162 7.13 0.72 -0.32
N ALA A 163 6.06 -0.07 -0.15
CA ALA A 163 6.15 -1.45 0.32
C ALA A 163 6.94 -2.34 -0.63
N TYR A 164 6.80 -2.12 -1.94
CA TYR A 164 7.61 -2.78 -2.95
C TYR A 164 9.06 -2.29 -2.92
N LYS A 165 9.26 -0.98 -3.03
CA LYS A 165 10.59 -0.35 -3.15
C LYS A 165 11.50 -0.59 -1.95
N LEU A 166 10.93 -0.67 -0.75
CA LEU A 166 11.64 -0.87 0.52
C LEU A 166 11.46 -2.28 1.08
N CYS A 167 10.99 -3.26 0.29
CA CYS A 167 10.68 -4.59 0.82
C CYS A 167 11.89 -5.32 1.44
N ALA A 168 13.10 -5.03 0.97
CA ALA A 168 14.36 -5.59 1.47
C ALA A 168 15.10 -4.65 2.45
N ALA A 169 14.54 -3.48 2.76
CA ALA A 169 15.15 -2.56 3.72
C ALA A 169 15.08 -3.14 5.14
N PRO A 170 16.08 -2.84 6.00
CA PRO A 170 16.06 -3.27 7.39
C PRO A 170 14.91 -2.61 8.17
N LEU A 171 14.49 -3.23 9.27
CA LEU A 171 13.39 -2.72 10.11
C LEU A 171 13.67 -1.35 10.75
N SER A 172 14.94 -0.96 10.85
CA SER A 172 15.34 0.39 11.29
C SER A 172 15.01 1.47 10.27
N GLU A 173 14.84 1.12 9.00
CA GLU A 173 14.58 2.04 7.90
C GLU A 173 13.12 1.97 7.43
N PHE A 174 12.53 0.77 7.41
CA PHE A 174 11.16 0.55 6.95
C PHE A 174 10.48 -0.52 7.80
N VAL A 175 9.30 -0.21 8.33
CA VAL A 175 8.47 -1.15 9.09
C VAL A 175 7.27 -1.55 8.25
N PRO A 176 7.27 -2.74 7.60
CA PRO A 176 6.22 -3.13 6.65
C PRO A 176 4.82 -3.12 7.26
N LYS A 177 4.69 -3.49 8.54
CA LYS A 177 3.40 -3.52 9.23
C LYS A 177 2.79 -2.13 9.37
N ILE A 178 3.58 -1.14 9.77
CA ILE A 178 3.11 0.25 9.90
C ILE A 178 2.65 0.79 8.54
N ASN A 179 3.45 0.55 7.49
CA ASN A 179 3.07 0.96 6.14
C ASN A 179 1.77 0.30 5.67
N SER A 180 1.64 -1.02 5.89
CA SER A 180 0.44 -1.81 5.57
C SER A 180 -0.82 -1.34 6.32
N ASP A 181 -0.67 -0.91 7.58
CA ASP A 181 -1.78 -0.39 8.37
C ASP A 181 -2.27 0.94 7.79
N HIS A 182 -1.36 1.82 7.38
CA HIS A 182 -1.74 3.06 6.69
C HIS A 182 -2.28 2.84 5.28
N THR A 183 -1.78 1.86 4.52
CA THR A 183 -2.43 1.46 3.26
C THR A 183 -3.88 1.07 3.49
N SER A 184 -4.14 0.25 4.51
CA SER A 184 -5.48 -0.22 4.87
C SER A 184 -6.39 0.93 5.32
N GLU A 185 -5.87 1.86 6.13
CA GLU A 185 -6.58 3.05 6.60
C GLU A 185 -6.97 3.96 5.43
N CYS A 186 -6.04 4.24 4.51
CA CYS A 186 -6.29 5.06 3.33
C CYS A 186 -7.31 4.40 2.40
N LEU A 187 -7.15 3.10 2.11
CA LEU A 187 -8.09 2.34 1.29
C LEU A 187 -9.50 2.37 1.89
N LYS A 188 -9.66 2.05 3.17
CA LYS A 188 -10.98 2.06 3.82
C LYS A 188 -11.67 3.43 3.71
N ARG A 189 -10.95 4.52 3.99
CA ARG A 189 -11.50 5.88 3.88
C ARG A 189 -11.84 6.22 2.43
N LEU A 190 -11.00 5.85 1.47
CA LEU A 190 -11.21 6.09 0.04
C LEU A 190 -12.44 5.34 -0.49
N LEU A 191 -12.56 4.03 -0.19
CA LEU A 191 -13.72 3.23 -0.59
C LEU A 191 -15.03 3.78 0.00
N TYR A 192 -14.97 4.32 1.21
CA TYR A 192 -16.10 5.01 1.82
C TYR A 192 -16.46 6.31 1.08
N ILE A 193 -15.48 7.14 0.70
CA ILE A 193 -15.74 8.35 -0.11
C ILE A 193 -16.36 7.99 -1.46
N TYR A 194 -15.84 6.97 -2.15
CA TYR A 194 -16.46 6.50 -3.39
C TYR A 194 -17.89 6.02 -3.17
N GLN A 195 -18.21 5.44 -2.01
CA GLN A 195 -19.58 5.05 -1.68
C GLN A 195 -20.49 6.25 -1.53
N LEU A 196 -20.05 7.31 -0.86
CA LEU A 196 -20.81 8.56 -0.71
C LEU A 196 -21.06 9.23 -2.06
N GLN A 197 -20.03 9.37 -2.90
CA GLN A 197 -20.16 9.99 -4.22
C GLN A 197 -21.21 9.29 -5.09
N ARG A 198 -21.27 7.96 -5.03
CA ARG A 198 -22.31 7.17 -5.73
C ARG A 198 -23.74 7.40 -5.22
N GLN A 199 -23.91 7.86 -3.98
CA GLN A 199 -25.21 8.16 -3.40
C GLN A 199 -25.65 9.59 -3.69
N GLU A 200 -24.69 10.51 -3.87
CA GLU A 200 -24.93 11.93 -4.11
C GLU A 200 -25.09 12.27 -5.61
N GLU A 201 -24.50 11.49 -6.51
CA GLU A 201 -24.52 11.78 -7.96
C GLU A 201 -25.73 11.16 -8.69
N ASP A 202 -26.61 12.01 -9.21
CA ASP A 202 -27.51 11.73 -10.36
C ASP A 202 -26.81 12.02 -11.73
N GLY A 203 -25.50 12.34 -11.70
CA GLY A 203 -24.72 12.85 -12.84
C GLY A 203 -23.61 11.93 -13.37
N GLU A 204 -23.10 12.25 -14.56
CA GLU A 204 -22.05 11.51 -15.27
C GLU A 204 -20.68 11.61 -14.56
N CYS A 205 -20.26 10.51 -13.91
CA CYS A 205 -18.89 10.36 -13.40
C CYS A 205 -17.89 10.30 -14.58
N ASP A 206 -16.88 11.19 -14.53
CA ASP A 206 -15.78 11.27 -15.49
C ASP A 206 -15.09 9.90 -15.66
N GLU A 207 -14.69 9.58 -16.90
CA GLU A 207 -14.08 8.29 -17.22
C GLU A 207 -12.78 8.07 -16.44
N THR A 208 -11.99 9.13 -16.25
CA THR A 208 -10.73 9.08 -15.49
C THR A 208 -10.98 8.74 -14.01
N GLN A 209 -12.00 9.34 -13.41
CA GLN A 209 -12.39 9.07 -12.02
C GLN A 209 -12.86 7.63 -11.84
N ARG A 210 -13.66 7.14 -12.80
CA ARG A 210 -14.15 5.76 -12.81
C ARG A 210 -13.01 4.75 -12.91
N ASP A 211 -12.04 5.01 -13.78
CA ASP A 211 -10.87 4.15 -13.94
C ASP A 211 -9.99 4.12 -12.69
N ALA A 212 -9.78 5.28 -12.06
CA ALA A 212 -9.07 5.38 -10.80
C ALA A 212 -9.79 4.59 -9.69
N GLN A 213 -11.11 4.73 -9.58
CA GLN A 213 -11.93 3.96 -8.66
C GLN A 213 -11.80 2.45 -8.89
N ILE A 214 -11.91 1.99 -10.14
CA ILE A 214 -11.76 0.57 -10.49
C ILE A 214 -10.36 0.07 -10.12
N GLN A 215 -9.31 0.88 -10.34
CA GLN A 215 -7.95 0.54 -9.94
C GLN A 215 -7.82 0.38 -8.43
N MET A 216 -8.41 1.28 -7.65
CA MET A 216 -8.34 1.25 -6.18
C MET A 216 -9.16 0.09 -5.59
N GLU A 217 -10.33 -0.22 -6.15
CA GLU A 217 -11.11 -1.41 -5.79
C GLU A 217 -10.34 -2.70 -6.07
N SER A 218 -9.70 -2.78 -7.24
CA SER A 218 -8.82 -3.90 -7.57
C SER A 218 -7.62 -4.00 -6.62
N CYS A 219 -6.95 -2.88 -6.34
CA CYS A 219 -5.85 -2.82 -5.38
C CYS A 219 -6.30 -3.28 -3.99
N HIS A 220 -7.50 -2.89 -3.53
CA HIS A 220 -8.04 -3.35 -2.25
C HIS A 220 -8.22 -4.88 -2.20
N VAL A 221 -8.75 -5.48 -3.26
CA VAL A 221 -8.92 -6.94 -3.37
C VAL A 221 -7.58 -7.66 -3.38
N ILE A 222 -6.61 -7.19 -4.16
CA ILE A 222 -5.28 -7.82 -4.29
C ILE A 222 -4.45 -7.59 -3.03
N PHE A 223 -4.49 -6.40 -2.44
CA PHE A 223 -3.82 -6.10 -1.18
C PHE A 223 -4.35 -7.00 -0.05
N SER A 224 -5.67 -7.26 -0.05
CA SER A 224 -6.34 -8.15 0.90
C SER A 224 -6.48 -9.58 0.36
N LEU A 225 -5.50 -10.08 -0.40
CA LEU A 225 -5.60 -11.37 -1.10
C LEU A 225 -6.05 -12.49 -0.16
N GLY A 226 -7.12 -13.17 -0.56
CA GLY A 226 -7.72 -14.25 0.22
C GLY A 226 -8.65 -13.81 1.36
N SER A 227 -8.95 -12.52 1.49
CA SER A 227 -9.92 -11.99 2.44
C SER A 227 -11.36 -12.15 1.95
N PHE A 228 -12.18 -12.84 2.74
CA PHE A 228 -13.63 -12.92 2.50
C PHE A 228 -14.31 -11.54 2.53
N ASN A 229 -13.87 -10.62 3.41
CA ASN A 229 -14.48 -9.30 3.51
C ASN A 229 -14.26 -8.47 2.24
N ALA A 230 -13.08 -8.60 1.62
CA ALA A 230 -12.78 -7.90 0.37
C ALA A 230 -13.66 -8.41 -0.78
N LEU A 231 -13.87 -9.73 -0.88
CA LEU A 231 -14.80 -10.29 -1.89
C LEU A 231 -16.26 -9.94 -1.60
N PHE A 232 -16.67 -9.92 -0.33
CA PHE A 232 -18.02 -9.52 0.04
C PHE A 232 -18.29 -8.06 -0.34
N HIS A 233 -17.33 -7.16 -0.13
CA HIS A 233 -17.40 -5.78 -0.59
C HIS A 233 -17.63 -5.69 -2.10
N VAL A 234 -16.91 -6.47 -2.91
CA VAL A 234 -17.10 -6.52 -4.38
C VAL A 234 -18.53 -6.86 -4.77
N LEU A 235 -19.24 -7.68 -4.01
CA LEU A 235 -20.64 -8.01 -4.29
C LEU A 235 -21.59 -6.82 -4.12
N SER A 236 -21.23 -5.86 -3.26
CA SER A 236 -21.99 -4.62 -3.04
C SER A 236 -21.73 -3.54 -4.10
N LEU A 237 -20.69 -3.71 -4.92
CA LEU A 237 -20.32 -2.73 -5.94
C LEU A 237 -21.31 -2.71 -7.12
N PRO A 238 -21.50 -1.53 -7.76
CA PRO A 238 -22.27 -1.42 -8.99
C PRO A 238 -21.76 -2.36 -10.09
N LYS A 239 -22.68 -2.78 -10.97
CA LYS A 239 -22.37 -3.72 -12.07
C LYS A 239 -21.22 -3.25 -12.95
N TYR A 240 -21.13 -1.95 -13.25
CA TYR A 240 -20.09 -1.41 -14.14
C TYR A 240 -18.67 -1.52 -13.54
N ILE A 241 -18.53 -1.37 -12.22
CA ILE A 241 -17.24 -1.62 -11.53
C ILE A 241 -17.00 -3.12 -11.39
N ARG A 242 -18.01 -3.87 -10.90
CA ARG A 242 -17.92 -5.30 -10.60
C ARG A 242 -17.54 -6.14 -11.82
N PHE A 243 -18.04 -5.77 -12.99
CA PHE A 243 -17.77 -6.48 -14.24
C PHE A 243 -16.65 -5.84 -15.07
N SER A 244 -15.91 -4.88 -14.51
CA SER A 244 -14.72 -4.36 -15.17
C SER A 244 -13.66 -5.48 -15.33
N PRO A 245 -12.90 -5.51 -16.44
CA PRO A 245 -11.88 -6.54 -16.66
C PRO A 245 -10.85 -6.62 -15.52
N ARG A 246 -10.46 -5.46 -14.99
CA ARG A 246 -9.49 -5.31 -13.91
C ARG A 246 -9.98 -5.99 -12.62
N LEU A 247 -11.21 -5.69 -12.19
CA LEU A 247 -11.76 -6.26 -10.96
C LEU A 247 -12.10 -7.76 -11.12
N ILE A 248 -12.58 -8.20 -12.28
CA ILE A 248 -12.75 -9.63 -12.57
C ILE A 248 -11.41 -10.37 -12.46
N ASN A 249 -10.32 -9.78 -12.95
CA ASN A 249 -8.98 -10.37 -12.84
C ASN A 249 -8.54 -10.49 -11.37
N ALA A 250 -8.76 -9.45 -10.55
CA ALA A 250 -8.43 -9.47 -9.12
C ALA A 250 -9.24 -10.51 -8.32
N VAL A 251 -10.53 -10.68 -8.62
CA VAL A 251 -11.36 -11.74 -8.01
C VAL A 251 -10.88 -13.12 -8.45
N ALA A 252 -10.57 -13.31 -9.74
CA ALA A 252 -10.02 -14.57 -10.24
C ALA A 252 -8.66 -14.89 -9.60
N LEU A 253 -7.85 -13.87 -9.31
CA LEU A 253 -6.55 -14.00 -8.63
C LEU A 253 -6.75 -14.48 -7.19
N THR A 254 -7.73 -13.92 -6.48
CA THR A 254 -8.10 -14.36 -5.13
C THR A 254 -8.58 -15.82 -5.12
N LYS A 255 -9.38 -16.23 -6.10
CA LYS A 255 -9.81 -17.62 -6.25
C LYS A 255 -8.63 -18.56 -6.52
N ALA A 256 -7.74 -18.20 -7.45
CA ALA A 256 -6.56 -18.99 -7.76
C ALA A 256 -5.61 -19.12 -6.56
N PHE A 257 -5.51 -18.07 -5.75
CA PHE A 257 -4.77 -18.08 -4.49
C PHE A 257 -5.35 -19.10 -3.50
N TRP A 258 -6.67 -19.08 -3.26
CA TRP A 258 -7.33 -20.05 -2.37
C TRP A 258 -7.21 -21.50 -2.85
N GLU A 259 -7.23 -21.72 -4.16
CA GLU A 259 -7.06 -23.04 -4.76
C GLU A 259 -5.60 -23.54 -4.72
N GLY A 260 -4.64 -22.72 -4.29
CA GLY A 260 -3.21 -23.03 -4.37
C GLY A 260 -2.70 -23.12 -5.83
N ASN A 261 -3.44 -22.59 -6.80
CA ASN A 261 -3.12 -22.70 -8.22
C ASN A 261 -2.12 -21.61 -8.65
N PHE A 262 -0.86 -21.78 -8.25
CA PHE A 262 0.21 -20.82 -8.50
C PHE A 262 0.48 -20.56 -10.00
N ILE A 263 0.22 -21.55 -10.87
CA ILE A 263 0.29 -21.34 -12.33
C ILE A 263 -0.80 -20.38 -12.81
N ARG A 264 -2.02 -20.50 -12.29
CA ARG A 264 -3.11 -19.59 -12.61
C ARG A 264 -2.84 -18.20 -12.05
N VAL A 265 -2.28 -18.10 -10.85
CA VAL A 265 -1.79 -16.83 -10.26
C VAL A 265 -0.82 -16.15 -11.21
N LYS A 266 0.24 -16.84 -11.67
CA LYS A 266 1.20 -16.31 -12.65
C LYS A 266 0.52 -15.77 -13.91
N LYS A 267 -0.39 -16.53 -14.50
CA LYS A 267 -1.12 -16.12 -15.71
C LYS A 267 -2.00 -14.88 -15.50
N LEU A 268 -2.54 -14.69 -14.31
CA LEU A 268 -3.36 -13.53 -13.94
C LEU A 268 -2.51 -12.31 -13.58
N ALA A 269 -1.35 -12.54 -12.96
CA ALA A 269 -0.37 -11.52 -12.59
C ALA A 269 0.14 -10.75 -13.82
N ALA A 270 0.34 -11.44 -14.95
CA ALA A 270 0.75 -10.83 -16.22
C ALA A 270 -0.24 -9.79 -16.80
N ARG A 271 -1.43 -9.65 -16.24
CA ARG A 271 -2.47 -8.68 -16.65
C ARG A 271 -2.64 -7.52 -15.69
N LEU A 272 -1.89 -7.52 -14.59
CA LEU A 272 -1.95 -6.47 -13.58
C LEU A 272 -1.20 -5.23 -14.07
N SER A 273 -1.66 -4.05 -13.67
CA SER A 273 -0.86 -2.83 -13.73
C SER A 273 0.28 -2.86 -12.72
N ALA A 274 1.23 -1.96 -12.86
CA ALA A 274 2.42 -1.93 -12.00
C ALA A 274 2.07 -1.81 -10.51
N ILE A 275 1.06 -0.99 -10.16
CA ILE A 275 0.63 -0.81 -8.77
C ILE A 275 -0.11 -2.04 -8.22
N GLU A 276 -0.94 -2.70 -9.04
CA GLU A 276 -1.62 -3.93 -8.66
C GLU A 276 -0.63 -5.09 -8.49
N MET A 277 0.42 -5.13 -9.32
CA MET A 277 1.51 -6.08 -9.18
C MET A 277 2.33 -5.81 -7.91
N CYS A 278 2.54 -4.54 -7.53
CA CYS A 278 3.11 -4.19 -6.21
C CYS A 278 2.24 -4.72 -5.05
N CYS A 279 0.90 -4.70 -5.16
CA CYS A 279 0.03 -5.34 -4.17
C CYS A 279 0.28 -6.86 -4.10
N LEU A 280 0.29 -7.54 -5.25
CA LEU A 280 0.50 -9.00 -5.31
C LEU A 280 1.90 -9.40 -4.80
N HIS A 281 2.93 -8.57 -5.04
CA HIS A 281 4.29 -8.80 -4.56
C HIS A 281 4.36 -9.07 -3.05
N THR A 282 3.53 -8.37 -2.27
CA THR A 282 3.48 -8.55 -0.80
C THR A 282 3.09 -9.98 -0.36
N HIS A 283 2.41 -10.73 -1.24
CA HIS A 283 1.94 -12.11 -1.03
C HIS A 283 2.83 -13.17 -1.69
N LEU A 284 3.73 -12.77 -2.61
CA LEU A 284 4.47 -13.73 -3.45
C LEU A 284 5.28 -14.75 -2.64
N GLN A 285 5.91 -14.34 -1.54
CA GLN A 285 6.66 -15.28 -0.71
C GLN A 285 5.78 -16.38 -0.12
N HIS A 286 4.57 -16.02 0.32
CA HIS A 286 3.62 -16.99 0.83
C HIS A 286 3.16 -17.93 -0.29
N ILE A 287 2.85 -17.39 -1.47
CA ILE A 287 2.47 -18.16 -2.66
C ILE A 287 3.58 -19.14 -3.06
N ARG A 288 4.83 -18.66 -3.13
CA ARG A 288 6.03 -19.46 -3.44
C ARG A 288 6.23 -20.60 -2.42
N SER A 289 6.05 -20.29 -1.14
CA SER A 289 6.17 -21.28 -0.05
C SER A 289 5.11 -22.38 -0.17
N GLN A 290 3.84 -22.00 -0.36
CA GLN A 290 2.74 -22.95 -0.53
C GLN A 290 2.92 -23.81 -1.80
N ALA A 291 3.35 -23.18 -2.90
CA ALA A 291 3.63 -23.89 -4.14
C ALA A 291 4.75 -24.92 -3.95
N LEU A 292 5.86 -24.58 -3.27
CA LEU A 292 6.92 -25.53 -2.96
C LEU A 292 6.43 -26.69 -2.08
N MET A 293 5.56 -26.45 -1.10
CA MET A 293 4.94 -27.53 -0.31
C MET A 293 4.12 -28.49 -1.19
N THR A 294 3.31 -27.96 -2.10
CA THR A 294 2.55 -28.76 -3.06
C THR A 294 3.48 -29.55 -3.99
N MET A 295 4.50 -28.89 -4.54
CA MET A 295 5.48 -29.50 -5.44
C MET A 295 6.30 -30.59 -4.75
N ASN A 296 6.73 -30.37 -3.50
CA ASN A 296 7.48 -31.37 -2.73
C ASN A 296 6.66 -32.65 -2.53
N THR A 297 5.35 -32.53 -2.31
CA THR A 297 4.47 -33.69 -2.17
C THR A 297 4.25 -34.40 -3.51
N ALA A 298 4.01 -33.64 -4.59
CA ALA A 298 3.64 -34.15 -5.90
C ALA A 298 4.82 -34.74 -6.68
N PHE A 299 6.01 -34.13 -6.58
CA PHE A 299 7.20 -34.48 -7.37
C PHE A 299 8.27 -35.22 -6.56
N SER A 300 7.99 -35.63 -5.32
CA SER A 300 8.93 -36.38 -4.49
C SER A 300 9.36 -37.68 -5.18
N SER A 301 10.66 -37.82 -5.43
CA SER A 301 11.25 -39.00 -6.05
C SER A 301 12.69 -39.17 -5.59
N ARG A 302 13.12 -40.42 -5.38
CA ARG A 302 14.52 -40.74 -5.03
C ARG A 302 15.48 -40.63 -6.21
N ASN A 303 14.96 -40.73 -7.44
CA ASN A 303 15.77 -40.88 -8.65
C ASN A 303 15.63 -39.71 -9.62
N LEU A 304 14.61 -38.87 -9.46
CA LEU A 304 14.32 -37.78 -10.39
C LEU A 304 14.57 -36.44 -9.71
N LEU A 305 15.17 -35.52 -10.45
CA LEU A 305 15.40 -34.15 -10.05
C LEU A 305 14.54 -33.22 -10.93
N PHE A 306 13.98 -32.18 -10.33
CA PHE A 306 13.09 -31.23 -11.00
C PHE A 306 13.86 -29.99 -11.46
N PRO A 307 13.78 -29.53 -12.72
CA PRO A 307 14.59 -28.40 -13.19
C PRO A 307 14.30 -27.09 -12.45
N SER A 308 15.35 -26.44 -11.90
CA SER A 308 15.24 -25.15 -11.20
C SER A 308 14.67 -24.05 -12.10
N ARG A 309 15.00 -24.08 -13.40
CA ARG A 309 14.45 -23.14 -14.40
C ARG A 309 12.93 -23.16 -14.50
N VAL A 310 12.31 -24.33 -14.33
CA VAL A 310 10.84 -24.46 -14.36
C VAL A 310 10.23 -23.88 -13.08
N ILE A 311 10.87 -24.09 -11.93
CA ILE A 311 10.46 -23.46 -10.66
C ILE A 311 10.57 -21.95 -10.75
N THR A 312 11.66 -21.46 -11.34
CA THR A 312 11.94 -20.03 -11.55
C THR A 312 10.77 -19.38 -12.31
N ASP A 313 10.43 -19.96 -13.47
CA ASP A 313 9.33 -19.48 -14.31
C ASP A 313 7.95 -19.62 -13.63
N TRP A 314 7.65 -20.78 -13.03
CA TRP A 314 6.34 -21.05 -12.44
C TRP A 314 6.04 -20.21 -11.21
N LEU A 315 7.08 -19.90 -10.42
CA LEU A 315 6.97 -19.18 -9.16
C LEU A 315 7.39 -17.70 -9.27
N MET A 316 7.57 -17.22 -10.50
CA MET A 316 7.85 -15.83 -10.84
C MET A 316 9.11 -15.31 -10.14
N PHE A 317 10.15 -16.12 -10.05
CA PHE A 317 11.48 -15.66 -9.68
C PHE A 317 12.16 -14.99 -10.88
N ASP A 318 13.08 -14.08 -10.60
CA ASP A 318 13.77 -13.33 -11.65
C ASP A 318 14.95 -14.13 -12.18
N GLU A 319 15.69 -14.75 -11.26
CA GLU A 319 16.90 -15.50 -11.55
C GLU A 319 16.79 -16.93 -11.00
N VAL A 320 17.50 -17.86 -11.64
CA VAL A 320 17.48 -19.27 -11.25
C VAL A 320 18.10 -19.45 -9.87
N GLU A 321 19.15 -18.70 -9.58
CA GLU A 321 19.85 -18.69 -8.30
C GLU A 321 18.93 -18.26 -7.15
N GLU A 322 17.98 -17.35 -7.38
CA GLU A 322 16.99 -16.95 -6.38
C GLU A 322 16.04 -18.11 -6.06
N ALA A 323 15.59 -18.83 -7.09
CA ALA A 323 14.73 -20.00 -6.89
C ALA A 323 15.47 -21.12 -6.15
N GLU A 324 16.75 -21.31 -6.43
CA GLU A 324 17.60 -22.30 -5.77
C GLU A 324 17.90 -21.94 -4.31
N ASP A 325 18.25 -20.69 -4.02
CA ASP A 325 18.38 -20.15 -2.67
C ASP A 325 17.10 -20.37 -1.86
N PHE A 326 15.95 -20.11 -2.48
CA PHE A 326 14.65 -20.31 -1.85
C PHE A 326 14.42 -21.80 -1.57
N CYS A 327 14.76 -22.71 -2.48
CA CYS A 327 14.67 -24.15 -2.24
C CYS A 327 15.61 -24.61 -1.11
N HIS A 328 16.85 -24.12 -1.07
CA HIS A 328 17.81 -24.41 0.00
C HIS A 328 17.33 -23.91 1.35
N HIS A 329 16.71 -22.73 1.41
CA HIS A 329 16.14 -22.18 2.64
C HIS A 329 15.06 -23.09 3.23
N PHE A 330 14.33 -23.79 2.37
CA PHE A 330 13.33 -24.80 2.73
C PHE A 330 13.93 -26.20 2.96
N GLY A 331 15.26 -26.35 2.92
CA GLY A 331 15.96 -27.62 3.15
C GLY A 331 15.86 -28.61 2.00
N LEU A 332 15.58 -28.15 0.78
CA LEU A 332 15.63 -28.98 -0.42
C LEU A 332 17.03 -28.96 -1.02
N ASP A 333 17.54 -30.13 -1.43
CA ASP A 333 18.84 -30.22 -2.10
C ASP A 333 18.73 -29.76 -3.56
N VAL A 334 19.68 -28.94 -4.01
CA VAL A 334 19.82 -28.56 -5.41
C VAL A 334 21.14 -29.10 -5.97
N LYS A 335 21.07 -29.78 -7.12
CA LYS A 335 22.22 -30.38 -7.83
C LYS A 335 22.12 -30.10 -9.32
N ASP A 336 23.17 -29.56 -9.91
CA ASP A 336 23.29 -29.28 -11.35
C ASP A 336 22.08 -28.53 -11.95
N GLY A 337 21.58 -27.51 -11.25
CA GLY A 337 20.42 -26.73 -11.71
C GLY A 337 19.07 -27.44 -11.56
N LYS A 338 18.98 -28.45 -10.67
CA LYS A 338 17.79 -29.25 -10.45
C LYS A 338 17.57 -29.51 -8.95
N VAL A 339 16.31 -29.46 -8.53
CA VAL A 339 15.86 -29.61 -7.14
C VAL A 339 15.43 -31.05 -6.88
N ALA A 340 15.91 -31.63 -5.79
CA ALA A 340 15.48 -32.92 -5.29
C ALA A 340 14.30 -32.74 -4.31
N PHE A 341 13.10 -33.14 -4.73
CA PHE A 341 11.93 -33.16 -3.85
C PHE A 341 11.90 -34.45 -3.03
N SER A 342 11.64 -34.31 -1.73
CA SER A 342 11.51 -35.43 -0.80
C SER A 342 10.42 -35.16 0.24
N LYS A 343 9.47 -36.09 0.35
CA LYS A 343 8.45 -36.10 1.41
C LYS A 343 9.03 -36.14 2.83
N SER A 344 10.29 -36.55 3.00
CA SER A 344 10.95 -36.54 4.31
C SER A 344 11.36 -35.15 4.78
N CYS A 345 11.38 -34.15 3.88
CA CYS A 345 11.69 -32.76 4.24
C CYS A 345 10.41 -32.05 4.72
N SER A 346 10.34 -31.74 6.03
CA SER A 346 9.24 -30.95 6.60
C SER A 346 9.42 -29.49 6.21
N LEU A 347 8.61 -29.02 5.27
CA LEU A 347 8.65 -27.63 4.80
C LEU A 347 7.86 -26.66 5.70
N GLN A 348 7.09 -27.18 6.68
CA GLN A 348 6.13 -26.41 7.47
C GLN A 348 6.78 -25.54 8.57
N ASP A 349 8.02 -25.85 8.95
CA ASP A 349 8.69 -25.25 10.10
C ASP A 349 9.59 -24.05 9.75
N TYR A 350 9.73 -23.73 8.46
CA TYR A 350 10.63 -22.67 8.00
C TYR A 350 9.97 -21.28 8.06
N LYS A 351 10.68 -20.32 8.64
CA LYS A 351 10.32 -18.88 8.54
C LYS A 351 10.38 -18.45 7.08
N LEU A 352 9.54 -17.51 6.66
CA LEU A 352 9.64 -16.94 5.32
C LEU A 352 11.05 -16.34 5.11
N PRO A 353 11.68 -16.57 3.94
CA PRO A 353 12.98 -15.99 3.64
C PRO A 353 12.92 -14.46 3.55
N PRO A 354 14.06 -13.75 3.61
CA PRO A 354 14.09 -12.30 3.44
C PRO A 354 13.41 -11.87 2.13
N LYS A 355 12.64 -10.79 2.18
CA LYS A 355 12.05 -10.19 0.98
C LYS A 355 13.16 -9.65 0.08
N ARG A 356 13.02 -9.87 -1.22
CA ARG A 356 13.90 -9.35 -2.26
C ARG A 356 13.10 -8.39 -3.15
N PRO A 357 13.69 -7.27 -3.61
CA PRO A 357 13.01 -6.26 -4.42
C PRO A 357 12.88 -6.67 -5.89
N TRP A 358 13.38 -7.83 -6.26
CA TRP A 358 13.46 -8.30 -7.63
C TRP A 358 12.19 -9.10 -7.94
N CYS A 359 11.28 -8.46 -8.68
CA CYS A 359 10.29 -9.16 -9.48
C CYS A 359 10.26 -8.50 -10.86
N THR A 360 10.82 -9.14 -11.89
CA THR A 360 10.89 -8.69 -13.29
C THR A 360 9.50 -8.34 -13.80
N TYR A 361 8.46 -9.05 -13.35
CA TYR A 361 7.07 -8.71 -13.64
C TYR A 361 6.65 -7.31 -13.16
N VAL A 362 7.22 -6.84 -12.05
CA VAL A 362 7.02 -5.48 -11.53
C VAL A 362 7.99 -4.51 -12.21
N ASN A 363 9.28 -4.85 -12.28
CA ASN A 363 10.34 -3.95 -12.78
C ASN A 363 10.15 -3.59 -14.26
N CYS A 364 9.81 -4.52 -15.14
CA CYS A 364 9.59 -4.21 -16.57
C CYS A 364 8.43 -3.23 -16.79
N GLN A 365 7.42 -3.24 -15.92
CA GLN A 365 6.32 -2.28 -15.99
C GLN A 365 6.68 -0.95 -15.32
N LEU A 366 7.43 -0.97 -14.20
CA LEU A 366 7.85 0.23 -13.48
C LEU A 366 8.98 1.01 -14.18
N GLU A 367 9.87 0.35 -14.92
CA GLU A 367 11.00 1.00 -15.62
C GLU A 367 10.54 1.98 -16.69
N ALA A 368 9.35 1.77 -17.25
CA ALA A 368 8.74 2.67 -18.22
C ALA A 368 8.06 3.90 -17.57
N LEU A 369 8.01 3.96 -16.24
CA LEU A 369 7.23 4.96 -15.49
C LEU A 369 8.11 5.76 -14.55
N THR A 370 7.83 7.06 -14.46
CA THR A 370 8.39 7.88 -13.38
C THR A 370 7.63 7.63 -12.07
N ILE A 371 8.25 7.95 -10.93
CA ILE A 371 7.57 7.87 -9.63
C ILE A 371 6.29 8.72 -9.63
N PRO A 372 6.29 9.98 -10.12
CA PRO A 372 5.06 10.74 -10.31
C PRO A 372 3.98 10.00 -11.11
N ASP A 373 4.32 9.40 -12.25
CA ASP A 373 3.33 8.66 -13.08
C ASP A 373 2.64 7.54 -12.29
N ILE A 374 3.41 6.84 -11.45
CA ILE A 374 2.91 5.74 -10.60
C ILE A 374 1.99 6.30 -9.50
N ILE A 375 2.36 7.40 -8.85
CA ILE A 375 1.60 7.93 -7.71
C ILE A 375 0.35 8.68 -8.16
N GLU A 376 0.44 9.47 -9.23
CA GLU A 376 -0.69 10.20 -9.81
C GLU A 376 -1.66 9.27 -10.54
N GLY A 377 -1.21 8.08 -10.95
CA GLY A 377 -2.02 7.13 -11.70
C GLY A 377 -2.15 7.51 -13.18
N ALA A 378 -1.15 8.21 -13.73
CA ALA A 378 -1.15 8.74 -15.09
C ALA A 378 -1.08 7.65 -16.17
N VAL A 379 -0.61 6.43 -15.82
CA VAL A 379 -0.52 5.31 -16.77
C VAL A 379 -1.58 4.24 -16.50
N ARG A 380 -2.37 4.01 -17.55
CA ARG A 380 -3.66 3.32 -17.58
C ARG A 380 -3.52 1.81 -17.74
#